data_AF-X0W384-F1
#
_entry.id   AF-X0W384-F1
#
_cell.length_a   1.000
_cell.length_b   1.000
_cell.length_c   1.000
_cell.angle_alpha   90.00
_cell.angle_beta   90.00
_cell.angle_gamma   90.00
#
_symmetry.space_group_name_H-M   'P 1'
#
loop_
_entity.id
_entity.type
_entity.pdbx_description
1 polymer ?
#
loop_
_entity_poly.entity_id
_entity_poly.type
_entity_poly.pdbx_seq_one_letter_code
_entity_poly.pdbx_strand_id
1 'polypeptide(L)'
;VLYFLLTKVDIDLQQTARVMRGTNLLLYLLAFFVYYLTFPLRGWRWRILLLNAQFDDPPPVSDLAEMVFLSYFANTLAPAKLGDLYRGYLLGRNASVSFPKTMGTILAERFIALVVLFALVGAISLVGFGGRLPETILQILGMSFLLVVVGVMGLLAMKGVRGFLRKTLPTRLKSFYIRLEEGIFLSFQRFPLLLALTILIWVMEGARFFFAARALNLALDPLMTLFIALGAALLTTLPFTPAGLGFVESAIVAMLLWLAT
;
A
#
# COMPACT_ATOMS: atom_id res chain seq x y z
N VAL A 1 14.95 -16.10 2.26
CA VAL A 1 15.27 -14.93 1.41
C VAL A 1 16.65 -14.37 1.73
N LEU A 2 16.91 -13.84 2.95
CA LEU A 2 18.23 -13.28 3.31
C LEU A 2 19.40 -14.26 3.13
N TYR A 3 19.24 -15.51 3.59
CA TYR A 3 20.25 -16.56 3.37
C TYR A 3 20.51 -16.78 1.88
N PHE A 4 19.45 -16.83 1.05
CA PHE A 4 19.57 -17.00 -0.40
C PHE A 4 20.27 -15.80 -1.06
N LEU A 5 19.91 -14.56 -0.70
CA LEU A 5 20.58 -13.36 -1.22
C LEU A 5 22.07 -13.35 -0.87
N LEU A 6 22.44 -13.69 0.37
CA LEU A 6 23.83 -13.70 0.81
C LEU A 6 24.66 -14.87 0.25
N THR A 7 24.03 -15.98 -0.15
CA THR A 7 24.75 -17.19 -0.62
C THR A 7 24.67 -17.41 -2.12
N LYS A 8 23.72 -16.80 -2.82
CA LYS A 8 23.47 -17.01 -4.25
C LYS A 8 23.57 -15.76 -5.11
N VAL A 9 23.61 -14.57 -4.51
CA VAL A 9 23.90 -13.32 -5.22
C VAL A 9 25.34 -12.94 -4.90
N ASP A 10 26.12 -12.68 -5.94
CA ASP A 10 27.53 -12.30 -5.83
C ASP A 10 27.63 -10.83 -5.38
N ILE A 11 27.34 -10.59 -4.10
CA ILE A 11 27.35 -9.25 -3.52
C ILE A 11 28.77 -8.96 -3.00
N ASP A 12 29.47 -8.04 -3.67
CA ASP A 12 30.72 -7.50 -3.14
C ASP A 12 30.43 -6.64 -1.89
N LEU A 13 30.70 -7.22 -0.73
CA LEU A 13 30.53 -6.58 0.57
C LEU A 13 31.45 -5.36 0.74
N GLN A 14 32.64 -5.37 0.13
CA GLN A 14 33.56 -4.23 0.19
C GLN A 14 33.02 -3.07 -0.63
N GLN A 15 32.53 -3.35 -1.83
CA GLN A 15 31.91 -2.32 -2.68
C GLN A 15 30.65 -1.74 -2.01
N THR A 16 29.80 -2.60 -1.44
CA THR A 16 28.61 -2.18 -0.69
C THR A 16 28.98 -1.27 0.49
N ALA A 17 30.01 -1.63 1.26
CA ALA A 17 30.49 -0.80 2.37
C ALA A 17 31.06 0.55 1.91
N ARG A 18 31.76 0.61 0.76
CA ARG A 18 32.23 1.88 0.19
C ARG A 18 31.08 2.77 -0.23
N VAL A 19 30.06 2.22 -0.89
CA VAL A 19 28.85 2.96 -1.28
C VAL A 19 28.13 3.49 -0.03
N MET A 20 27.95 2.66 1.00
CA MET A 20 27.33 3.09 2.26
C MET A 20 28.10 4.23 2.94
N ARG A 21 29.44 4.21 2.93
CA ARG A 21 30.26 5.30 3.49
C ARG A 21 30.17 6.61 2.71
N GLY A 22 29.89 6.55 1.40
CA GLY A 22 29.67 7.72 0.55
C GLY A 22 28.27 8.32 0.64
N THR A 23 27.41 7.79 1.52
CA THR A 23 26.01 8.20 1.63
C THR A 23 25.89 9.61 2.19
N ASN A 24 25.11 10.46 1.52
CA ASN A 24 24.73 11.76 2.06
C ASN A 24 23.70 11.57 3.19
N LEU A 25 24.16 11.73 4.44
CA LEU A 25 23.35 11.50 5.63
C LEU A 25 22.15 12.45 5.73
N LEU A 26 22.26 13.69 5.25
CA LEU A 26 21.18 14.66 5.28
C LEU A 26 20.01 14.21 4.39
N LEU A 27 20.30 13.73 3.18
CA LEU A 27 19.28 13.20 2.27
C LEU A 27 18.65 11.92 2.81
N TYR A 28 19.45 11.06 3.45
CA TYR A 28 18.93 9.86 4.10
C TYR A 28 17.98 10.20 5.27
N LEU A 29 18.35 11.17 6.11
CA LEU A 29 17.48 11.67 7.18
C LEU A 29 16.20 12.29 6.62
N LEU A 30 16.29 13.02 5.51
CA LEU A 30 15.10 13.55 4.84
C LEU A 30 14.17 12.44 4.34
N ALA A 31 14.71 11.37 3.75
CA ALA A 31 13.94 10.19 3.38
C ALA A 31 13.24 9.57 4.60
N PHE A 32 13.96 9.46 5.72
CA PHE A 32 13.41 9.00 6.99
C PHE A 32 12.24 9.87 7.44
N PHE A 33 12.40 11.20 7.52
CA PHE A 33 11.32 12.10 7.94
C PHE A 33 10.10 12.04 7.02
N VAL A 34 10.31 12.01 5.70
CA VAL A 34 9.22 11.88 4.72
C VAL A 34 8.43 10.60 4.94
N TYR A 35 9.12 9.48 5.23
CA TYR A 35 8.45 8.21 5.55
C TYR A 35 7.54 8.34 6.77
N TYR A 36 8.06 8.87 7.89
CA TYR A 36 7.28 8.99 9.12
C TYR A 36 6.11 9.97 8.99
N LEU A 37 6.27 11.03 8.19
CA LEU A 37 5.21 11.99 7.90
C LEU A 37 4.03 11.38 7.13
N THR A 38 4.21 10.21 6.50
CA THR A 38 3.08 9.49 5.88
C THR A 38 2.11 8.91 6.91
N PHE A 39 2.54 8.59 8.13
CA PHE A 39 1.66 7.93 9.12
C PHE A 39 0.53 8.84 9.62
N PRO A 40 0.78 10.12 9.98
CA PRO A 40 -0.30 11.06 10.28
C PRO A 40 -1.30 11.21 9.13
N LEU A 41 -0.84 11.26 7.88
CA LEU A 41 -1.71 11.34 6.70
C LEU A 41 -2.55 10.07 6.53
N ARG A 42 -1.95 8.89 6.73
CA ARG A 42 -2.66 7.61 6.71
C ARG A 42 -3.70 7.54 7.83
N GLY A 43 -3.36 7.98 9.04
CA GLY A 43 -4.28 8.09 10.18
C GLY A 43 -5.45 9.05 9.88
N TRP A 44 -5.16 10.21 9.28
CA TRP A 44 -6.19 11.18 8.89
C TRP A 44 -7.11 10.63 7.81
N ARG A 45 -6.55 9.99 6.77
CA ARG A 45 -7.33 9.31 5.74
C ARG A 45 -8.24 8.23 6.34
N TRP A 46 -7.71 7.41 7.25
CA TRP A 46 -8.50 6.39 7.90
C TRP A 46 -9.60 6.97 8.79
N ARG A 47 -9.33 8.08 9.49
CA ARG A 47 -10.36 8.83 10.23
C ARG A 47 -11.51 9.28 9.32
N ILE A 48 -11.21 9.76 8.12
CA ILE A 48 -12.23 10.15 7.14
C ILE A 48 -13.07 8.93 6.72
N LEU A 49 -12.44 7.77 6.51
CA LEU A 49 -13.16 6.53 6.18
C LEU A 49 -14.09 6.09 7.32
N LEU A 50 -13.64 6.19 8.58
CA LEU A 50 -14.47 5.91 9.76
C LEU A 50 -15.65 6.88 9.87
N LEU A 51 -15.42 8.19 9.67
CA LEU A 51 -16.50 9.18 9.64
C LEU A 51 -17.51 8.92 8.53
N ASN A 52 -17.03 8.61 7.32
CA ASN A 52 -17.88 8.26 6.19
C ASN A 52 -18.71 7.01 6.48
N ALA A 53 -18.13 6.04 7.17
CA ALA A 53 -18.82 4.85 7.63
C ALA A 53 -19.76 5.11 8.83
N GLN A 54 -20.06 6.36 9.22
CA GLN A 54 -20.96 6.70 10.32
C GLN A 54 -20.51 6.07 11.65
N PHE A 55 -19.26 6.31 12.02
CA PHE A 55 -18.78 6.11 13.38
C PHE A 55 -18.99 7.43 14.13
N ASP A 56 -19.71 7.41 15.25
CA ASP A 56 -20.16 8.61 15.95
C ASP A 56 -19.00 9.41 16.57
N ASP A 57 -18.00 8.72 17.11
CA ASP A 57 -16.80 9.32 17.70
C ASP A 57 -15.53 8.52 17.37
N PRO A 58 -14.97 8.70 16.15
CA PRO A 58 -13.74 8.01 15.79
C PRO A 58 -12.54 8.61 16.56
N PRO A 59 -11.59 7.79 17.01
CA PRO A 59 -10.40 8.24 17.74
C PRO A 59 -9.64 9.38 17.03
N PRO A 60 -8.83 10.14 17.78
CA PRO A 60 -8.00 11.19 17.20
C PRO A 60 -7.00 10.62 16.18
N VAL A 61 -6.52 11.50 15.29
CA VAL A 61 -5.60 11.11 14.21
C VAL A 61 -4.30 10.51 14.74
N SER A 62 -3.82 10.93 15.91
CA SER A 62 -2.65 10.37 16.58
C SER A 62 -2.78 8.87 16.82
N ASP A 63 -3.90 8.46 17.41
CA ASP A 63 -4.14 7.08 17.82
C ASP A 63 -4.35 6.20 16.60
N LEU A 64 -5.06 6.72 15.59
CA LEU A 64 -5.24 6.04 14.32
C LEU A 64 -3.91 5.91 13.55
N ALA A 65 -3.05 6.94 13.60
CA ALA A 65 -1.72 6.88 13.01
C ALA A 65 -0.82 5.86 13.73
N GLU A 66 -0.89 5.79 15.06
CA GLU A 66 -0.19 4.77 15.86
C GLU A 66 -0.66 3.35 15.49
N MET A 67 -1.98 3.12 15.42
CA MET A 67 -2.52 1.83 14.98
C MET A 67 -2.06 1.45 13.57
N VAL A 68 -1.99 2.43 12.65
CA VAL A 68 -1.44 2.19 11.31
C VAL A 68 0.07 1.90 11.38
N PHE A 69 0.82 2.60 12.21
CA PHE A 69 2.25 2.33 12.41
C PHE A 69 2.48 0.90 12.92
N LEU A 70 1.75 0.48 13.95
CA LEU A 70 1.80 -0.88 14.48
C LEU A 70 1.35 -1.94 13.46
N SER A 71 0.37 -1.61 12.60
CA SER A 71 -0.04 -2.45 11.47
C SER A 71 1.09 -2.65 10.47
N TYR A 72 1.81 -1.58 10.12
CA TYR A 72 2.96 -1.65 9.23
C TYR A 72 4.10 -2.45 9.84
N PHE A 73 4.38 -2.28 11.13
CA PHE A 73 5.32 -3.11 11.87
C PHE A 73 4.91 -4.59 11.86
N ALA A 74 3.65 -4.91 12.14
CA ALA A 74 3.17 -6.28 12.07
C ALA A 74 3.29 -6.89 10.67
N ASN A 75 3.13 -6.10 9.60
CA ASN A 75 3.29 -6.54 8.22
C ASN A 75 4.74 -6.83 7.80
N THR A 76 5.75 -6.35 8.55
CA THR A 76 7.14 -6.75 8.31
C THR A 76 7.45 -8.14 8.87
N LEU A 77 6.74 -8.52 9.94
CA LEU A 77 6.90 -9.83 10.59
C LEU A 77 5.97 -10.89 10.00
N ALA A 78 4.72 -10.53 9.76
CA ALA A 78 3.67 -11.45 9.37
C ALA A 78 3.37 -11.40 7.87
N PRO A 79 3.21 -12.55 7.20
CA PRO A 79 2.77 -12.60 5.80
C PRO A 79 1.28 -12.20 5.66
N ALA A 80 0.80 -12.13 4.42
CA ALA A 80 -0.61 -11.93 4.08
C ALA A 80 -1.27 -10.64 4.63
N LYS A 81 -0.47 -9.61 4.92
CA LYS A 81 -0.94 -8.32 5.45
C LYS A 81 -1.78 -8.45 6.72
N LEU A 82 -1.46 -9.42 7.59
CA LEU A 82 -2.16 -9.63 8.87
C LEU A 82 -2.16 -8.40 9.78
N GLY A 83 -1.21 -7.48 9.60
CA GLY A 83 -1.20 -6.19 10.28
C GLY A 83 -2.45 -5.34 10.00
N ASP A 84 -3.10 -5.50 8.84
CA ASP A 84 -4.38 -4.82 8.56
C ASP A 84 -5.51 -5.34 9.45
N LEU A 85 -5.56 -6.65 9.68
CA LEU A 85 -6.48 -7.24 10.64
C LEU A 85 -6.15 -6.78 12.05
N TYR A 86 -4.86 -6.64 12.38
CA TYR A 86 -4.39 -6.20 13.68
C TYR A 86 -4.88 -4.78 14.02
N ARG A 87 -4.75 -3.79 13.12
CA ARG A 87 -5.33 -2.45 13.37
C ARG A 87 -6.85 -2.46 13.49
N GLY A 88 -7.53 -3.32 12.73
CA GLY A 88 -8.97 -3.50 12.85
C GLY A 88 -9.38 -4.04 14.22
N TYR A 89 -8.60 -4.99 14.76
CA TYR A 89 -8.75 -5.53 16.11
C TYR A 89 -8.46 -4.48 17.18
N LEU A 90 -7.36 -3.72 17.05
CA LEU A 90 -7.00 -2.65 17.99
C LEU A 90 -8.11 -1.60 18.09
N LEU A 91 -8.65 -1.15 16.96
CA LEU A 91 -9.77 -0.20 16.97
C LEU A 91 -11.02 -0.80 17.62
N GLY A 92 -11.35 -2.05 17.30
CA GLY A 92 -12.47 -2.76 17.91
C GLY A 92 -12.35 -2.86 19.44
N ARG A 93 -11.13 -3.08 19.94
CA ARG A 93 -10.84 -3.15 21.38
C ARG A 93 -10.85 -1.77 22.06
N ASN A 94 -10.26 -0.75 21.43
CA ASN A 94 -10.06 0.56 22.06
C ASN A 94 -11.31 1.45 21.99
N ALA A 95 -12.14 1.30 20.96
CA ALA A 95 -13.31 2.16 20.73
C ALA A 95 -14.65 1.41 20.84
N SER A 96 -14.65 0.12 21.23
CA SER A 96 -15.86 -0.72 21.32
C SER A 96 -16.71 -0.73 20.03
N VAL A 97 -16.04 -0.62 18.88
CA VAL A 97 -16.69 -0.54 17.57
C VAL A 97 -16.83 -1.91 16.91
N SER A 98 -17.79 -2.02 16.00
CA SER A 98 -18.02 -3.25 15.24
C SER A 98 -16.82 -3.62 14.35
N PHE A 99 -16.10 -4.69 14.71
CA PHE A 99 -14.98 -5.23 13.94
C PHE A 99 -15.29 -5.43 12.44
N PRO A 100 -16.43 -6.03 12.02
CA PRO A 100 -16.76 -6.18 10.60
C PRO A 100 -16.87 -4.84 9.85
N LYS A 101 -17.39 -3.81 10.53
CA LYS A 101 -17.57 -2.47 9.96
C LYS A 101 -16.22 -1.79 9.76
N THR A 102 -15.35 -1.90 10.76
CA THR A 102 -13.96 -1.44 10.68
C THR A 102 -13.20 -2.13 9.55
N MET A 103 -13.31 -3.45 9.43
CA MET A 103 -12.69 -4.19 8.32
C MET A 103 -13.19 -3.72 6.96
N GLY A 104 -14.47 -3.36 6.86
CA GLY A 104 -15.02 -2.77 5.64
C GLY A 104 -14.34 -1.45 5.24
N THR A 105 -14.04 -0.58 6.21
CA THR A 105 -13.28 0.66 5.95
C THR A 105 -11.85 0.40 5.49
N ILE A 106 -11.20 -0.62 6.05
CA ILE A 106 -9.84 -1.03 5.68
C ILE A 106 -9.82 -1.62 4.26
N LEU A 107 -10.81 -2.45 3.92
CA LEU A 107 -10.94 -2.99 2.57
C LEU A 107 -11.19 -1.87 1.54
N ALA A 108 -12.07 -0.91 1.85
CA ALA A 108 -12.28 0.27 1.00
C ALA A 108 -10.99 1.08 0.85
N GLU A 109 -10.24 1.28 1.93
CA GLU A 109 -8.92 1.95 1.88
C GLU A 109 -7.96 1.23 0.91
N ARG A 110 -7.84 -0.08 1.04
CA ARG A 110 -6.94 -0.89 0.22
C ARG A 110 -7.37 -0.91 -1.25
N PHE A 111 -8.68 -0.94 -1.51
CA PHE A 111 -9.22 -0.85 -2.85
C PHE A 111 -8.91 0.50 -3.50
N ILE A 112 -9.16 1.62 -2.80
CA ILE A 112 -8.81 2.97 -3.29
C ILE A 112 -7.30 3.05 -3.55
N ALA A 113 -6.48 2.57 -2.60
CA ALA A 113 -5.03 2.61 -2.75
C ALA A 113 -4.54 1.81 -3.97
N LEU A 114 -5.11 0.63 -4.22
CA LEU A 114 -4.77 -0.22 -5.36
C LEU A 114 -5.17 0.43 -6.69
N VAL A 115 -6.39 0.97 -6.78
CA VAL A 115 -6.88 1.64 -8.00
C VAL A 115 -6.03 2.87 -8.32
N VAL A 116 -5.73 3.71 -7.31
CA VAL A 116 -4.88 4.89 -7.49
C VAL A 116 -3.47 4.49 -7.89
N LEU A 117 -2.91 3.47 -7.25
CA LEU A 117 -1.57 2.99 -7.57
C LEU A 117 -1.49 2.47 -9.02
N PHE A 118 -2.46 1.65 -9.43
CA PHE A 118 -2.57 1.19 -10.82
C PHE A 118 -2.68 2.36 -11.81
N ALA A 119 -3.55 3.33 -11.52
CA ALA A 119 -3.75 4.50 -12.37
C ALA A 119 -2.49 5.38 -12.48
N LEU A 120 -1.78 5.61 -11.36
CA LEU A 120 -0.54 6.39 -11.35
C LEU A 120 0.58 5.71 -12.13
N VAL A 121 0.79 4.40 -11.92
CA VAL A 121 1.82 3.66 -12.67
C VAL A 121 1.47 3.66 -14.16
N GLY A 122 0.20 3.41 -14.52
CA GLY A 122 -0.26 3.45 -15.91
C GLY A 122 -0.06 4.83 -16.56
N ALA A 123 -0.42 5.91 -15.87
CA ALA A 123 -0.24 7.28 -16.37
C ALA A 123 1.23 7.62 -16.58
N ILE A 124 2.10 7.30 -15.61
CA ILE A 124 3.55 7.53 -15.73
C ILE A 124 4.15 6.67 -16.84
N SER A 125 3.66 5.44 -17.04
CA SER A 125 4.09 4.57 -18.13
C SER A 125 3.81 5.16 -19.51
N LEU A 126 2.61 5.73 -19.68
CA LEU A 126 2.20 6.32 -20.95
C LEU A 126 2.95 7.62 -21.25
N VAL A 127 3.07 8.51 -20.26
CA VAL A 127 3.71 9.82 -20.43
C VAL A 127 5.24 9.71 -20.45
N GLY A 128 5.83 8.90 -19.57
CA GLY A 128 7.28 8.81 -19.37
C GLY A 128 7.99 7.83 -20.30
N PHE A 129 7.31 6.77 -20.75
CA PHE A 129 7.94 5.68 -21.53
C PHE A 129 7.26 5.42 -22.88
N GLY A 130 6.29 6.24 -23.28
CA GLY A 130 5.57 6.09 -24.55
C GLY A 130 4.89 4.73 -24.72
N GLY A 131 4.55 4.06 -23.61
CA GLY A 131 3.96 2.71 -23.61
C GLY A 131 4.93 1.55 -23.87
N ARG A 132 6.25 1.82 -23.98
CA ARG A 132 7.27 0.77 -24.12
C ARG A 132 7.83 0.40 -22.76
N LEU A 133 7.32 -0.70 -22.22
CA LEU A 133 7.75 -1.23 -20.93
C LEU A 133 8.40 -2.61 -21.12
N PRO A 134 9.36 -2.99 -20.26
CA PRO A 134 9.80 -4.38 -20.16
C PRO A 134 8.63 -5.32 -19.94
N GLU A 135 8.73 -6.54 -20.48
CA GLU A 135 7.71 -7.56 -20.34
C GLU A 135 7.39 -7.84 -18.85
N THR A 136 8.40 -7.83 -17.98
CA THR A 136 8.21 -7.99 -16.53
C THR A 136 7.29 -6.93 -15.93
N ILE A 137 7.43 -5.67 -16.36
CA ILE A 137 6.58 -4.58 -15.84
C ILE A 137 5.16 -4.71 -16.39
N LEU A 138 5.00 -5.10 -17.65
CA LEU A 138 3.69 -5.39 -18.24
C LEU A 138 2.98 -6.52 -17.50
N GLN A 139 3.71 -7.58 -17.13
CA GLN A 139 3.16 -8.68 -16.33
C GLN A 139 2.71 -8.20 -14.94
N ILE A 140 3.50 -7.36 -14.26
CA ILE A 140 3.14 -6.76 -12.96
C ILE A 140 1.89 -5.89 -13.09
N LEU A 141 1.81 -5.06 -14.12
CA LEU A 141 0.63 -4.24 -14.42
C LEU A 141 -0.59 -5.11 -14.73
N GLY A 142 -0.43 -6.19 -15.50
CA GLY A 142 -1.50 -7.13 -15.81
C GLY A 142 -2.03 -7.86 -14.57
N MET A 143 -1.14 -8.32 -13.69
CA MET A 143 -1.52 -8.91 -12.39
C MET A 143 -2.25 -7.90 -11.50
N SER A 144 -1.75 -6.66 -11.46
CA SER A 144 -2.38 -5.58 -10.69
C SER A 144 -3.75 -5.21 -11.23
N PHE A 145 -3.90 -5.17 -12.55
CA PHE A 145 -5.19 -4.98 -13.23
C PHE A 145 -6.16 -6.11 -12.89
N LEU A 146 -5.71 -7.37 -12.93
CA LEU A 146 -6.53 -8.52 -12.53
C LEU A 146 -7.02 -8.39 -11.09
N LEU A 147 -6.16 -7.96 -10.15
CA LEU A 147 -6.55 -7.71 -8.76
C LEU A 147 -7.61 -6.61 -8.63
N VAL A 148 -7.47 -5.53 -9.41
CA VAL A 148 -8.49 -4.46 -9.48
C VAL A 148 -9.82 -5.01 -10.00
N VAL A 149 -9.80 -5.78 -11.10
CA VAL A 149 -10.99 -6.39 -11.68
C VAL A 149 -11.66 -7.34 -10.69
N VAL A 150 -10.90 -8.22 -10.03
CA VAL A 150 -11.41 -9.11 -8.98
C VAL A 150 -12.03 -8.32 -7.83
N GLY A 151 -11.38 -7.23 -7.39
CA GLY A 151 -11.93 -6.33 -6.38
C GLY A 151 -13.26 -5.71 -6.79
N VAL A 152 -13.35 -5.16 -8.02
CA VAL A 152 -14.59 -4.59 -8.58
C VAL A 152 -15.69 -5.65 -8.66
N MET A 153 -15.38 -6.83 -9.20
CA MET A 153 -16.32 -7.94 -9.30
C MET A 153 -16.80 -8.41 -7.93
N GLY A 154 -15.91 -8.44 -6.93
CA GLY A 154 -16.27 -8.72 -5.54
C GLY A 154 -17.26 -7.70 -4.98
N LEU A 155 -17.02 -6.40 -5.18
CA LEU A 155 -17.95 -5.34 -4.77
C LEU A 155 -19.31 -5.45 -5.46
N LEU A 156 -19.33 -5.73 -6.76
CA LEU A 156 -20.57 -5.94 -7.52
C LEU A 156 -21.32 -7.18 -7.04
N ALA A 157 -20.61 -8.28 -6.78
CA ALA A 157 -21.18 -9.50 -6.22
C ALA A 157 -21.79 -9.24 -4.83
N MET A 158 -21.14 -8.47 -3.96
CA MET A 158 -21.73 -8.06 -2.68
C MET A 158 -23.09 -7.36 -2.89
N LYS A 159 -23.15 -6.39 -3.81
CA LYS A 159 -24.41 -5.70 -4.11
C LYS A 159 -25.49 -6.64 -4.67
N GLY A 160 -25.11 -7.56 -5.57
CA GLY A 160 -26.03 -8.49 -6.23
C GLY A 160 -26.57 -9.60 -5.31
N VAL A 161 -25.73 -10.17 -4.45
CA VAL A 161 -26.11 -11.28 -3.57
C VAL A 161 -26.77 -10.78 -2.26
N ARG A 162 -26.82 -9.46 -2.02
CA ARG A 162 -27.44 -8.83 -0.85
C ARG A 162 -28.84 -9.37 -0.54
N GLY A 163 -29.69 -9.53 -1.57
CA GLY A 163 -31.05 -10.04 -1.42
C GLY A 163 -31.12 -11.51 -1.02
N PHE A 164 -30.22 -12.34 -1.58
CA PHE A 164 -30.12 -13.77 -1.28
C PHE A 164 -29.50 -14.03 0.10
N LEU A 165 -28.38 -13.37 0.41
CA LEU A 165 -27.69 -13.50 1.71
C LEU A 165 -28.59 -13.09 2.87
N ARG A 166 -29.48 -12.09 2.69
CA ARG A 166 -30.43 -11.66 3.73
C ARG A 166 -31.48 -12.71 4.08
N LYS A 167 -31.80 -13.62 3.15
CA LYS A 167 -32.82 -14.67 3.32
C LYS A 167 -32.22 -15.99 3.81
N THR A 168 -31.01 -16.33 3.38
CA THR A 168 -30.43 -17.66 3.61
C THR A 168 -29.43 -17.72 4.78
N LEU A 169 -28.82 -16.60 5.19
CA LEU A 169 -27.78 -16.64 6.25
C LEU A 169 -28.35 -16.70 7.67
N PRO A 170 -27.70 -17.47 8.57
CA PRO A 170 -27.90 -17.35 10.02
C PRO A 170 -27.70 -15.91 10.50
N THR A 171 -28.43 -15.51 11.55
CA THR A 171 -28.44 -14.15 12.12
C THR A 171 -27.04 -13.59 12.40
N ARG A 172 -26.10 -14.42 12.89
CA ARG A 172 -24.72 -13.99 13.16
C ARG A 172 -23.97 -13.57 11.88
N LEU A 173 -23.95 -14.42 10.86
CA LEU A 173 -23.26 -14.16 9.58
C LEU A 173 -23.94 -13.02 8.81
N LYS A 174 -25.27 -12.93 8.86
CA LYS A 174 -26.03 -11.83 8.27
C LYS A 174 -25.62 -10.48 8.88
N SER A 175 -25.50 -10.40 10.20
CA SER A 175 -25.08 -9.18 10.89
C SER A 175 -23.63 -8.79 10.57
N PHE A 176 -22.74 -9.79 10.41
CA PHE A 176 -21.36 -9.57 9.97
C PHE A 176 -21.32 -8.98 8.56
N TYR A 177 -22.04 -9.59 7.62
CA TYR A 177 -22.10 -9.17 6.23
C TYR A 177 -22.63 -7.73 6.08
N ILE A 178 -23.74 -7.40 6.74
CA ILE A 178 -24.35 -6.06 6.65
C ILE A 178 -23.38 -5.00 7.14
N ARG A 179 -22.74 -5.22 8.29
CA ARG A 179 -21.79 -4.25 8.86
C ARG A 179 -20.53 -4.11 8.01
N LEU A 180 -20.06 -5.20 7.40
CA LEU A 180 -18.94 -5.18 6.45
C LEU A 180 -19.32 -4.40 5.18
N GLU A 181 -20.48 -4.70 4.59
CA GLU A 181 -21.03 -4.01 3.42
C GLU A 181 -21.15 -2.50 3.68
N GLU A 182 -21.75 -2.11 4.81
CA GLU A 182 -21.87 -0.71 5.22
C GLU A 182 -20.50 -0.04 5.34
N GLY A 183 -19.54 -0.68 6.01
CA GLY A 183 -18.18 -0.17 6.15
C GLY A 183 -17.50 0.08 4.80
N ILE A 184 -17.72 -0.80 3.82
CA ILE A 184 -17.14 -0.67 2.48
C ILE A 184 -17.83 0.46 1.70
N PHE A 185 -19.15 0.39 1.52
CA PHE A 185 -19.85 1.28 0.59
C PHE A 185 -20.00 2.71 1.13
N LEU A 186 -20.19 2.88 2.44
CA LEU A 186 -20.28 4.21 3.03
C LEU A 186 -18.93 4.93 2.99
N SER A 187 -17.80 4.20 3.01
CA SER A 187 -16.46 4.79 2.96
C SER A 187 -16.21 5.68 1.74
N PHE A 188 -16.93 5.49 0.62
CA PHE A 188 -16.71 6.22 -0.63
C PHE A 188 -17.34 7.64 -0.69
N GLN A 189 -18.04 8.11 0.34
CA GLN A 189 -18.77 9.39 0.30
C GLN A 189 -17.89 10.64 0.06
N ARG A 190 -16.65 10.66 0.57
CA ARG A 190 -15.69 11.79 0.38
C ARG A 190 -14.58 11.44 -0.61
N PHE A 191 -14.96 10.86 -1.74
CA PHE A 191 -14.01 10.29 -2.71
C PHE A 191 -12.90 11.25 -3.18
N PRO A 192 -13.17 12.53 -3.54
CA PRO A 192 -12.10 13.43 -4.00
C PRO A 192 -11.02 13.70 -2.94
N LEU A 193 -11.41 13.86 -1.67
CA LEU A 193 -10.46 14.05 -0.56
C LEU A 193 -9.66 12.77 -0.30
N LEU A 194 -10.30 11.61 -0.31
CA LEU A 194 -9.63 10.31 -0.16
C LEU A 194 -8.64 10.05 -1.31
N LEU A 195 -9.01 10.46 -2.53
CA LEU A 195 -8.17 10.39 -3.71
C LEU A 195 -6.94 11.29 -3.56
N ALA A 196 -7.13 12.57 -3.22
CA ALA A 196 -6.06 13.53 -3.02
C ALA A 196 -5.08 13.07 -1.92
N LEU A 197 -5.58 12.60 -0.78
CA LEU A 197 -4.74 12.06 0.30
C LEU A 197 -3.98 10.81 -0.15
N THR A 198 -4.61 9.93 -0.93
CA THR A 198 -3.96 8.70 -1.41
C THR A 198 -2.87 9.02 -2.43
N ILE A 199 -3.10 9.96 -3.35
CA ILE A 199 -2.07 10.44 -4.28
C ILE A 199 -0.92 11.09 -3.51
N LEU A 200 -1.22 11.97 -2.54
CA LEU A 200 -0.20 12.60 -1.71
C LEU A 200 0.66 11.59 -0.97
N ILE A 201 0.05 10.57 -0.35
CA ILE A 201 0.78 9.48 0.32
C ILE A 201 1.69 8.74 -0.67
N TRP A 202 1.22 8.44 -1.89
CA TRP A 202 2.03 7.78 -2.91
C TRP A 202 3.19 8.65 -3.41
N VAL A 203 2.95 9.94 -3.60
CA VAL A 203 4.00 10.91 -3.97
C VAL A 203 5.05 11.01 -2.86
N MET A 204 4.65 11.01 -1.59
CA MET A 204 5.59 11.00 -0.46
C MET A 204 6.37 9.68 -0.39
N GLU A 205 5.74 8.55 -0.70
CA GLU A 205 6.44 7.26 -0.79
C GLU A 205 7.50 7.27 -1.92
N GLY A 206 7.16 7.89 -3.06
CA GLY A 206 8.11 8.15 -4.14
C GLY A 206 9.23 9.11 -3.73
N ALA A 207 8.91 10.19 -3.03
CA ALA A 207 9.88 11.15 -2.51
C ALA A 207 10.84 10.52 -1.49
N ARG A 208 10.35 9.62 -0.62
CA ARG A 208 11.22 8.81 0.26
C ARG A 208 12.23 8.04 -0.56
N PHE A 209 11.79 7.32 -1.59
CA PHE A 209 12.69 6.56 -2.46
C PHE A 209 13.66 7.47 -3.22
N PHE A 210 13.20 8.63 -3.70
CA PHE A 210 14.03 9.66 -4.33
C PHE A 210 15.18 10.11 -3.45
N PHE A 211 14.87 10.52 -2.21
CA PHE A 211 15.89 10.97 -1.27
C PHE A 211 16.85 9.85 -0.88
N ALA A 212 16.35 8.61 -0.73
CA ALA A 212 17.22 7.45 -0.48
C ALA A 212 18.16 7.16 -1.65
N ALA A 213 17.67 7.21 -2.90
CA ALA A 213 18.49 7.00 -4.10
C ALA A 213 19.54 8.13 -4.26
N ARG A 214 19.13 9.39 -4.05
CA ARG A 214 20.05 10.54 -4.09
C ARG A 214 21.06 10.52 -2.95
N ALA A 215 20.70 10.00 -1.78
CA ALA A 215 21.64 9.80 -0.69
C ALA A 215 22.78 8.87 -1.09
N LEU A 216 22.51 7.86 -1.92
CA LEU A 216 23.50 6.93 -2.48
C LEU A 216 24.21 7.46 -3.75
N ASN A 217 24.03 8.74 -4.09
CA ASN A 217 24.56 9.36 -5.31
C ASN A 217 24.05 8.73 -6.62
N LEU A 218 22.87 8.10 -6.62
CA LEU A 218 22.22 7.64 -7.83
C LEU A 218 21.55 8.83 -8.54
N ALA A 219 22.00 9.15 -9.76
CA ALA A 219 21.48 10.23 -10.58
C ALA A 219 20.19 9.78 -11.31
N LEU A 220 19.12 9.55 -10.55
CA LEU A 220 17.82 9.20 -11.11
C LEU A 220 16.97 10.45 -11.33
N ASP A 221 16.23 10.44 -12.44
CA ASP A 221 15.19 11.41 -12.73
C ASP A 221 14.02 11.25 -11.73
N PRO A 222 13.37 12.34 -11.26
CA PRO A 222 12.27 12.26 -10.31
C PRO A 222 11.07 11.43 -10.80
N LEU A 223 10.72 11.50 -12.09
CA LEU A 223 9.61 10.75 -12.65
C LEU A 223 9.93 9.25 -12.71
N MET A 224 11.15 8.90 -13.14
CA MET A 224 11.62 7.51 -13.14
C MET A 224 11.68 6.93 -11.71
N THR A 225 12.12 7.74 -10.76
CA THR A 225 12.17 7.35 -9.35
C THR A 225 10.77 7.07 -8.80
N LEU A 226 9.82 7.96 -9.09
CA LEU A 226 8.42 7.76 -8.72
C LEU A 226 7.86 6.49 -9.36
N PHE A 227 8.15 6.25 -10.65
CA PHE A 227 7.76 5.04 -11.34
C PHE A 227 8.27 3.76 -10.66
N ILE A 228 9.58 3.70 -10.34
CA ILE A 228 10.19 2.57 -9.66
C ILE A 228 9.56 2.36 -8.28
N ALA A 229 9.39 3.42 -7.50
CA ALA A 229 8.80 3.35 -6.17
C ALA A 229 7.35 2.81 -6.19
N LEU A 230 6.54 3.26 -7.15
CA LEU A 230 5.16 2.81 -7.31
C LEU A 230 5.07 1.39 -7.88
N GLY A 231 5.94 1.03 -8.83
CA GLY A 231 6.04 -0.34 -9.36
C GLY A 231 6.46 -1.35 -8.28
N ALA A 232 7.45 -0.97 -7.45
CA ALA A 232 7.84 -1.72 -6.27
C ALA A 232 6.68 -1.88 -5.27
N ALA A 233 5.91 -0.81 -5.05
CA ALA A 233 4.74 -0.87 -4.18
C ALA A 233 3.64 -1.79 -4.72
N LEU A 234 3.45 -1.89 -6.05
CA LEU A 234 2.50 -2.84 -6.63
C LEU A 234 2.90 -4.28 -6.28
N LEU A 235 4.19 -4.61 -6.29
CA LEU A 235 4.66 -5.95 -5.93
C LEU A 235 4.42 -6.30 -4.46
N THR A 236 4.49 -5.33 -3.54
CA THR A 236 4.12 -5.55 -2.13
C THR A 236 2.64 -5.90 -1.93
N THR A 237 1.80 -5.73 -2.96
CA THR A 237 0.39 -6.13 -2.89
C THR A 237 0.20 -7.63 -2.96
N LEU A 238 1.16 -8.36 -3.55
CA LEU A 238 1.13 -9.81 -3.65
C LEU A 238 1.53 -10.43 -2.30
N PRO A 239 0.68 -11.27 -1.67
CA PRO A 239 0.89 -11.76 -0.30
C PRO A 239 1.88 -12.94 -0.23
N PHE A 240 2.87 -13.02 -1.12
CA PHE A 240 3.76 -14.18 -1.20
C PHE A 240 4.87 -14.17 -0.14
N THR A 241 5.40 -12.99 0.22
CA THR A 241 6.48 -12.86 1.21
C THR A 241 6.18 -11.75 2.22
N PRO A 242 6.65 -11.87 3.49
CA PRO A 242 6.54 -10.79 4.47
C PRO A 242 7.14 -9.49 3.91
N ALA A 243 6.37 -8.40 3.97
CA ALA A 243 6.71 -7.09 3.38
C ALA A 243 7.16 -7.09 1.90
N GLY A 244 6.94 -8.16 1.13
CA GLY A 244 7.44 -8.28 -0.24
C GLY A 244 8.95 -8.55 -0.35
N LEU A 245 9.59 -8.97 0.76
CA LEU A 245 11.02 -9.28 0.82
C LEU A 245 11.43 -10.22 -0.32
N GLY A 246 12.51 -9.86 -0.99
CA GLY A 246 13.07 -10.53 -2.17
C GLY A 246 12.44 -10.01 -3.46
N PHE A 247 11.11 -10.03 -3.57
CA PHE A 247 10.41 -9.62 -4.80
C PHE A 247 10.58 -8.12 -5.09
N VAL A 248 10.43 -7.29 -4.06
CA VAL A 248 10.51 -5.83 -4.19
C VAL A 248 11.92 -5.41 -4.58
N GLU A 249 12.93 -5.96 -3.92
CA GLU A 249 14.34 -5.68 -4.18
C GLU A 249 14.74 -6.15 -5.58
N SER A 250 14.36 -7.38 -5.97
CA SER A 250 14.64 -7.89 -7.31
C SER A 250 14.01 -7.02 -8.41
N ALA A 251 12.80 -6.53 -8.20
CA ALA A 251 12.16 -5.66 -9.18
C ALA A 251 12.78 -4.27 -9.25
N ILE A 252 13.15 -3.68 -8.11
CA ILE A 252 13.88 -2.41 -8.10
C ILE A 252 15.19 -2.57 -8.86
N VAL A 253 15.95 -3.63 -8.61
CA VAL A 253 17.20 -3.92 -9.34
C VAL A 253 16.94 -4.10 -10.84
N ALA A 254 15.94 -4.90 -11.22
CA ALA A 254 15.59 -5.10 -12.63
C ALA A 254 15.20 -3.80 -13.33
N MET A 255 14.43 -2.93 -12.67
CA MET A 255 14.05 -1.63 -13.21
C MET A 255 15.25 -0.69 -13.34
N LEU A 256 16.15 -0.67 -12.34
CA LEU A 256 17.36 0.14 -12.40
C LEU A 256 18.32 -0.32 -13.51
N LEU A 257 18.48 -1.64 -13.68
CA LEU A 257 19.29 -2.19 -14.76
C LEU A 257 18.70 -1.88 -16.14
N TRP A 258 17.38 -1.99 -16.29
CA TRP A 258 16.70 -1.64 -17.54
C TRP A 258 16.80 -0.15 -17.88
N LEU A 259 16.78 0.74 -16.88
CA LEU A 259 16.97 2.17 -17.11
C LEU A 259 18.42 2.55 -17.43
N ALA A 260 19.38 1.68 -17.11
CA ALA A 260 20.80 1.90 -17.39
C ALA A 260 21.22 1.43 -18.80
N THR A 261 20.35 0.71 -19.51
CA THR A 261 20.55 0.26 -20.90
C THR A 261 19.90 1.22 -21.90
#